data_AF-A0A933BY52-F1
#
_entry.id   AF-A0A933BY52-F1
#
_cell.length_a   1.000
_cell.length_b   1.000
_cell.length_c   1.000
_cell.angle_alpha   90.00
_cell.angle_beta   90.00
_cell.angle_gamma   90.00
#
_symmetry.space_group_name_H-M   'P 1'
#
loop_
_entity.id
_entity.type
_entity.pdbx_description
1 polymer ?
#
loop_
_entity_poly.entity_id
_entity_poly.type
_entity_poly.pdbx_seq_one_letter_code
_entity_poly.pdbx_strand_id
1 'polypeptide(L)'
;MSGVTGVQVRVGCCGWPVARARYFLTFPLVEVQESFYNLPRLSTVERWRAAAPAGFEFVLKAPKLITHEPTSPTYRRLRAPLSEAQKRRYGAFKATREVQAAWRETLALARALHARVVVFQCPASFTPTPGHIRNLTGFFERAERGGLAFAWEPRGEWPDA
;
A
#
# COMPACT_ATOMS: atom_id res chain seq x y z
N MET A 1 18.72 35.62 2.69
CA MET A 1 17.38 35.38 3.24
C MET A 1 17.18 33.87 3.34
N SER A 2 17.50 33.29 4.49
CA SER A 2 17.32 31.87 4.79
C SER A 2 15.85 31.63 5.13
N GLY A 3 15.06 31.24 4.12
CA GLY A 3 13.65 30.93 4.29
C GLY A 3 13.50 29.70 5.18
N VAL A 4 12.72 29.83 6.25
CA VAL A 4 12.20 28.70 7.01
C VAL A 4 11.48 27.78 6.02
N THR A 5 11.97 26.56 5.84
CA THR A 5 11.27 25.54 5.07
C THR A 5 10.03 25.14 5.86
N GLY A 6 8.91 25.80 5.57
CA GLY A 6 7.62 25.47 6.18
C GLY A 6 7.21 24.04 5.88
N VAL A 7 6.49 23.42 6.80
CA VAL A 7 5.90 22.08 6.59
C VAL A 7 4.88 22.17 5.46
N GLN A 8 5.09 21.43 4.37
CA GLN A 8 4.09 21.30 3.30
C GLN A 8 3.05 20.26 3.67
N VAL A 9 1.80 20.68 3.89
CA VAL A 9 0.66 19.79 4.12
C VAL A 9 -0.07 19.53 2.80
N ARG A 10 -0.31 18.26 2.48
CA ARG A 10 -1.13 17.84 1.33
C ARG A 10 -2.34 17.06 1.83
N VAL A 11 -3.51 17.42 1.32
CA VAL A 11 -4.79 16.79 1.69
C VAL A 11 -5.35 16.04 0.50
N GLY A 12 -5.91 14.86 0.75
CA GLY A 12 -6.50 14.00 -0.26
C GLY A 12 -7.49 13.02 0.35
N CYS A 13 -7.94 12.07 -0.45
CA CYS A 13 -8.92 11.06 -0.08
C CYS A 13 -8.34 9.66 -0.27
N CYS A 14 -8.90 8.72 0.50
CA CYS A 14 -8.73 7.30 0.26
C CYS A 14 -9.67 6.86 -0.88
N GLY A 15 -9.10 6.61 -2.05
CA GLY A 15 -9.82 6.35 -3.29
C GLY A 15 -10.46 7.60 -3.90
N TRP A 16 -11.35 7.36 -4.87
CA TRP A 16 -11.96 8.40 -5.70
C TRP A 16 -13.44 8.55 -5.35
N PRO A 17 -13.86 9.58 -4.61
CA PRO A 17 -15.27 9.82 -4.28
C PRO A 17 -16.07 10.40 -5.47
N VAL A 18 -15.36 10.92 -6.48
CA VAL A 18 -15.91 11.47 -7.73
C VAL A 18 -15.04 11.03 -8.91
N ALA A 19 -15.46 11.36 -10.13
CA ALA A 19 -14.65 11.10 -11.32
C ALA A 19 -13.26 11.72 -11.22
N ARG A 20 -12.21 11.00 -11.66
CA ARG A 20 -10.79 11.40 -11.54
C ARG A 20 -10.52 12.80 -12.09
N ALA A 21 -11.09 13.11 -13.27
CA ALA A 21 -10.95 14.42 -13.89
C ALA A 21 -11.44 15.56 -12.97
N ARG A 22 -12.57 15.37 -12.27
CA ARG A 22 -13.06 16.32 -11.28
C ARG A 22 -12.20 16.34 -10.02
N TYR A 23 -11.74 15.17 -9.57
CA TYR A 23 -10.90 15.03 -8.39
C TYR A 23 -9.58 15.80 -8.51
N PHE A 24 -8.93 15.72 -9.67
CA PHE A 24 -7.67 16.41 -9.98
C PHE A 24 -7.76 17.94 -9.89
N LEU A 25 -8.96 18.51 -10.01
CA LEU A 25 -9.18 19.95 -9.88
C LEU A 25 -9.30 20.41 -8.42
N THR A 26 -9.47 19.48 -7.47
CA THR A 26 -9.77 19.80 -6.07
C THR A 26 -8.65 19.40 -5.13
N PHE A 27 -8.07 18.21 -5.29
CA PHE A 27 -7.05 17.69 -4.38
C PHE A 27 -5.72 17.45 -5.10
N PRO A 28 -4.57 17.71 -4.45
CA PRO A 28 -3.24 17.47 -5.01
C PRO A 28 -2.74 16.02 -4.83
N LEU A 29 -3.50 15.17 -4.13
CA LEU A 29 -3.06 13.84 -3.73
C LEU A 29 -4.25 12.87 -3.62
N VAL A 30 -4.00 11.59 -3.89
CA VAL A 30 -4.93 10.48 -3.61
C VAL A 30 -4.18 9.27 -3.03
N GLU A 31 -4.83 8.57 -2.09
CA GLU A 31 -4.44 7.21 -1.73
C GLU A 31 -5.20 6.21 -2.61
N VAL A 32 -4.48 5.44 -3.42
CA VAL A 32 -5.03 4.37 -4.23
C VAL A 32 -5.35 3.19 -3.31
N GLN A 33 -6.64 3.04 -3.00
CA GLN A 33 -7.16 1.99 -2.13
C GLN A 33 -7.47 0.70 -2.88
N GLU A 34 -7.66 0.75 -4.21
CA GLU A 34 -8.01 -0.41 -5.02
C GLU A 34 -6.94 -1.52 -4.97
N SER A 35 -5.65 -1.13 -4.90
CA SER A 35 -4.50 -2.04 -4.78
C SER A 35 -4.53 -2.92 -3.55
N PHE A 36 -5.19 -2.48 -2.48
CA PHE A 36 -5.41 -3.29 -1.28
C PHE A 36 -6.18 -4.57 -1.59
N TYR A 37 -7.20 -4.49 -2.45
CA TYR A 37 -8.05 -5.62 -2.78
C TYR A 37 -7.47 -6.42 -3.93
N ASN A 38 -7.12 -5.75 -5.02
CA ASN A 38 -6.59 -6.38 -6.22
C ASN A 38 -5.62 -5.41 -6.87
N LEU A 39 -4.44 -5.89 -7.23
CA LEU A 39 -3.49 -5.05 -7.95
C LEU A 39 -4.08 -4.66 -9.31
N PRO A 40 -4.14 -3.35 -9.63
CA PRO A 40 -4.52 -2.92 -10.96
C PRO A 40 -3.46 -3.38 -11.98
N ARG A 41 -3.88 -3.48 -13.25
CA ARG A 41 -2.93 -3.71 -14.35
C ARG A 41 -1.96 -2.54 -14.44
N LEU A 42 -0.71 -2.81 -14.82
CA LEU A 42 0.30 -1.77 -15.03
C LEU A 42 -0.18 -0.68 -15.99
N SER A 43 -0.76 -1.08 -17.13
CA SER A 43 -1.32 -0.13 -18.11
C SER A 43 -2.46 0.72 -17.56
N THR A 44 -3.19 0.24 -16.55
CA THR A 44 -4.23 1.04 -15.88
C THR A 44 -3.61 2.14 -15.04
N VAL A 45 -2.55 1.85 -14.29
CA VAL A 45 -1.90 2.88 -13.46
C VAL A 45 -1.10 3.87 -14.29
N GLU A 46 -0.49 3.44 -15.40
CA GLU A 46 0.15 4.33 -16.38
C GLU A 46 -0.85 5.35 -16.94
N ARG A 47 -2.06 4.90 -17.30
CA ARG A 47 -3.13 5.83 -17.73
C ARG A 47 -3.55 6.79 -16.63
N TRP A 48 -3.61 6.35 -15.36
CA TRP A 48 -3.91 7.24 -14.25
C TRP A 48 -2.83 8.31 -14.07
N ARG A 49 -1.56 7.92 -14.18
CA ARG A 49 -0.43 8.86 -14.10
C ARG A 49 -0.46 9.86 -15.26
N ALA A 50 -0.67 9.40 -16.48
CA ALA A 50 -0.74 10.26 -17.66
C ALA A 50 -1.89 11.28 -17.61
N ALA A 51 -3.02 10.90 -17.01
CA ALA A 51 -4.17 11.80 -16.85
C ALA A 51 -4.04 12.80 -15.69
N ALA A 52 -3.15 12.53 -14.72
CA ALA A 52 -3.01 13.34 -13.53
C ALA A 52 -2.13 14.59 -13.78
N PRO A 53 -2.51 15.79 -13.29
CA PRO A 53 -1.74 17.01 -13.47
C PRO A 53 -0.30 16.92 -12.97
N ALA A 54 0.55 17.81 -13.47
CA ALA A 54 1.90 17.99 -12.95
C ALA A 54 1.86 18.27 -11.43
N GLY A 55 2.75 17.61 -10.68
CA GLY A 55 2.82 17.75 -9.22
C GLY A 55 1.73 17.03 -8.42
N PHE A 56 0.75 16.39 -9.07
CA PHE A 56 -0.22 15.52 -8.39
C PHE A 56 0.48 14.28 -7.84
N GLU A 57 0.20 13.94 -6.58
CA GLU A 57 0.85 12.84 -5.88
C GLU A 57 -0.04 11.61 -5.73
N PHE A 58 0.58 10.44 -5.84
CA PHE A 58 -0.06 9.17 -5.55
C PHE A 58 0.56 8.54 -4.30
N VAL A 59 -0.32 8.04 -3.43
CA VAL A 59 0.00 7.14 -2.33
C VAL A 59 -0.58 5.78 -2.69
N LEU A 60 0.20 4.71 -2.59
CA LEU A 60 -0.35 3.36 -2.76
C LEU A 60 -0.68 2.75 -1.40
N LYS A 61 -1.80 2.05 -1.30
CA LYS A 61 -1.98 1.10 -0.21
C LYS A 61 -1.42 -0.26 -0.60
N ALA A 62 -0.60 -0.84 0.28
CA ALA A 62 -0.08 -2.18 0.09
C ALA A 62 -1.22 -3.21 -0.01
N PRO A 63 -1.09 -4.26 -0.85
CA PRO A 63 -2.06 -5.33 -0.93
C PRO A 63 -2.28 -6.03 0.40
N LYS A 64 -3.52 -6.43 0.67
CA LYS A 64 -3.85 -7.30 1.83
C LYS A 64 -3.05 -8.61 1.83
N LEU A 65 -2.59 -9.05 0.66
CA LEU A 65 -1.75 -10.25 0.51
C LEU A 65 -0.41 -10.12 1.24
N ILE A 66 0.05 -8.89 1.52
CA ILE A 66 1.24 -8.62 2.33
C ILE A 66 0.87 -8.54 3.81
N THR A 67 -0.17 -7.78 4.16
CA THR A 67 -0.42 -7.38 5.56
C THR A 67 -1.46 -8.20 6.29
N HIS A 68 -2.47 -8.75 5.61
CA HIS A 68 -3.62 -9.43 6.23
C HIS A 68 -3.55 -10.94 6.06
N GLU A 69 -3.76 -11.66 7.15
CA GLU A 69 -3.92 -13.12 7.09
C GLU A 69 -5.19 -13.54 6.33
N PRO A 70 -5.22 -14.75 5.75
CA PRO A 70 -6.36 -15.25 4.98
C PRO A 70 -7.69 -15.37 5.72
N THR A 71 -7.66 -15.37 7.05
CA THR A 71 -8.84 -15.33 7.91
C THR A 71 -9.58 -13.99 7.79
N SER A 72 -8.93 -12.94 7.27
CA SER A 72 -9.57 -11.67 7.00
C SER A 72 -10.72 -11.81 5.98
N PRO A 73 -11.91 -11.25 6.25
CA PRO A 73 -13.05 -11.32 5.33
C PRO A 73 -12.76 -10.64 3.99
N THR A 74 -11.74 -9.77 3.93
CA THR A 74 -11.32 -9.07 2.72
C THR A 74 -10.79 -10.01 1.62
N TYR A 75 -10.37 -11.23 1.95
CA TYR A 75 -9.97 -12.26 0.96
C TYR A 75 -11.11 -12.67 0.04
N ARG A 76 -12.38 -12.55 0.47
CA ARG A 76 -13.55 -12.77 -0.38
C ARG A 76 -13.66 -11.78 -1.55
N ARG A 77 -12.94 -10.66 -1.50
CA ARG A 77 -12.93 -9.59 -2.53
C ARG A 77 -11.80 -9.74 -3.54
N LEU A 78 -11.04 -10.84 -3.52
CA LEU A 78 -10.08 -11.15 -4.57
C LEU A 78 -10.82 -11.50 -5.86
N ARG A 79 -10.35 -10.97 -7.00
CA ARG A 79 -10.88 -11.32 -8.33
C ARG A 79 -10.57 -12.77 -8.69
N ALA A 80 -9.42 -13.27 -8.26
CA ALA A 80 -9.01 -14.66 -8.42
C ALA A 80 -8.94 -15.33 -7.03
N PRO A 81 -9.87 -16.24 -6.70
CA PRO A 81 -9.83 -16.97 -5.44
C PRO A 81 -8.56 -17.82 -5.30
N LEU A 82 -8.03 -17.89 -4.08
CA LEU A 82 -6.88 -18.72 -3.73
C LEU A 82 -7.35 -20.04 -3.11
N SER A 83 -6.67 -21.14 -3.43
CA SER A 83 -6.82 -22.41 -2.71
C SER A 83 -6.37 -22.27 -1.25
N GLU A 84 -6.82 -23.18 -0.37
CA GLU A 84 -6.39 -23.21 1.03
C GLU A 84 -4.87 -23.37 1.19
N ALA A 85 -4.23 -24.13 0.30
CA ALA A 85 -2.78 -24.29 0.29
C ALA A 85 -2.07 -22.96 -0.04
N GLN A 86 -2.60 -22.19 -0.99
CA GLN A 86 -2.04 -20.88 -1.35
C GLN A 86 -2.27 -19.84 -0.25
N LYS A 87 -3.46 -19.82 0.36
CA LYS A 87 -3.83 -18.86 1.42
C LYS A 87 -2.78 -18.82 2.53
N ARG A 88 -2.34 -19.98 3.05
CA ARG A 88 -1.38 -20.06 4.16
C ARG A 88 -0.04 -19.33 3.90
N ARG A 89 0.28 -19.05 2.63
CA ARG A 89 1.52 -18.40 2.19
C ARG A 89 1.46 -16.87 2.18
N TYR A 90 0.31 -16.26 2.43
CA TYR A 90 0.11 -14.80 2.41
C TYR A 90 -0.10 -14.20 3.81
N GLY A 91 -0.02 -12.87 3.88
CA GLY A 91 -0.36 -12.06 5.04
C GLY A 91 0.72 -11.97 6.09
N ALA A 92 0.50 -11.10 7.10
CA ALA A 92 1.33 -10.92 8.27
C ALA A 92 2.84 -10.78 7.96
N PHE A 93 3.16 -10.14 6.82
CA PHE A 93 4.53 -9.90 6.35
C PHE A 93 5.41 -11.15 6.24
N LYS A 94 4.80 -12.33 6.07
CA LYS A 94 5.53 -13.61 6.05
C LYS A 94 6.67 -13.60 5.03
N ALA A 95 7.76 -14.29 5.37
CA ALA A 95 8.91 -14.48 4.50
C ALA A 95 8.65 -15.57 3.43
N THR A 96 7.62 -15.38 2.59
CA THR A 96 7.25 -16.30 1.52
C THR A 96 7.53 -15.69 0.14
N ARG A 97 7.66 -16.54 -0.88
CA ARG A 97 7.83 -16.07 -2.27
C ARG A 97 6.60 -15.30 -2.75
N GLU A 98 5.42 -15.66 -2.27
CA GLU A 98 4.13 -15.06 -2.57
C GLU A 98 4.01 -13.62 -2.03
N VAL A 99 4.38 -13.38 -0.77
CA VAL A 99 4.41 -12.02 -0.20
C VAL A 99 5.46 -11.16 -0.92
N GLN A 100 6.62 -11.73 -1.22
CA GLN A 100 7.68 -11.04 -1.98
C GLN A 100 7.24 -10.72 -3.42
N ALA A 101 6.50 -11.60 -4.08
CA ALA A 101 5.92 -11.34 -5.40
C ALA A 101 4.90 -10.20 -5.36
N ALA A 102 3.98 -10.22 -4.38
CA ALA A 102 3.03 -9.13 -4.16
C ALA A 102 3.74 -7.79 -3.92
N TRP A 103 4.87 -7.78 -3.21
CA TRP A 103 5.69 -6.57 -3.04
C TRP A 103 6.33 -6.11 -4.37
N ARG A 104 6.95 -7.00 -5.14
CA ARG A 104 7.56 -6.63 -6.45
C ARG A 104 6.54 -6.03 -7.40
N GLU A 105 5.35 -6.61 -7.49
CA GLU A 105 4.26 -6.06 -8.31
C GLU A 105 3.80 -4.69 -7.77
N THR A 106 3.68 -4.53 -6.46
CA THR A 106 3.35 -3.23 -5.83
C THR A 106 4.40 -2.17 -6.15
N LEU A 107 5.69 -2.52 -6.10
CA LEU A 107 6.79 -1.61 -6.42
C LEU A 107 6.77 -1.20 -7.91
N ALA A 108 6.45 -2.12 -8.83
CA ALA A 108 6.29 -1.79 -10.24
C ALA A 108 5.15 -0.78 -10.46
N LEU A 109 4.01 -0.95 -9.78
CA LEU A 109 2.90 0.01 -9.85
C LEU A 109 3.27 1.35 -9.21
N ALA A 110 4.00 1.34 -8.10
CA ALA A 110 4.47 2.54 -7.43
C ALA A 110 5.36 3.37 -8.36
N ARG A 111 6.28 2.70 -9.06
CA ARG A 111 7.15 3.31 -10.08
C ARG A 111 6.33 3.91 -11.22
N ALA A 112 5.38 3.16 -11.79
CA ALA A 112 4.53 3.67 -12.87
C ALA A 112 3.65 4.86 -12.47
N LEU A 113 3.19 4.92 -11.21
CA LEU A 113 2.43 6.05 -10.67
C LEU A 113 3.30 7.24 -10.26
N HIS A 114 4.62 7.06 -10.20
CA HIS A 114 5.50 7.98 -9.51
C HIS A 114 5.01 8.23 -8.07
N ALA A 115 4.53 7.16 -7.42
CA ALA A 115 4.03 7.22 -6.05
C ALA A 115 5.18 7.60 -5.10
N ARG A 116 4.87 8.33 -4.03
CA ARG A 116 5.86 8.75 -3.04
C ARG A 116 5.82 7.91 -1.77
N VAL A 117 4.64 7.40 -1.42
CA VAL A 117 4.38 6.68 -0.17
C VAL A 117 3.68 5.36 -0.47
N VAL A 118 4.04 4.32 0.28
CA VAL A 118 3.23 3.10 0.39
C VAL A 118 2.76 2.93 1.83
N VAL A 119 1.45 2.82 2.02
CA VAL A 119 0.80 2.59 3.32
C VAL A 119 0.60 1.09 3.55
N PHE A 120 1.15 0.57 4.64
CA PHE A 120 1.04 -0.81 5.10
C PHE A 120 0.08 -0.87 6.28
N GLN A 121 -1.22 -0.87 5.98
CA GLN A 121 -2.26 -1.05 6.98
C GLN A 121 -2.33 -2.50 7.45
N CYS A 122 -2.33 -2.69 8.77
CA CYS A 122 -2.46 -3.99 9.42
C CYS A 122 -3.85 -4.15 10.05
N PRO A 123 -4.38 -5.39 10.15
CA PRO A 123 -5.60 -5.66 10.88
C PRO A 123 -5.38 -5.59 12.40
N ALA A 124 -6.47 -5.46 13.18
CA ALA A 124 -6.42 -5.51 14.65
C ALA A 124 -5.81 -6.81 15.20
N SER A 125 -5.95 -7.92 14.48
CA SER A 125 -5.36 -9.20 14.85
C SER A 125 -3.83 -9.26 14.66
N PHE A 126 -3.21 -8.27 14.04
CA PHE A 126 -1.76 -8.19 13.91
C PHE A 126 -1.17 -7.43 15.11
N THR A 127 -0.89 -8.18 16.17
CA THR A 127 -0.35 -7.71 17.47
C THR A 127 1.16 -8.02 17.59
N PRO A 128 1.91 -7.44 18.56
CA PRO A 128 3.36 -7.59 18.71
C PRO A 128 3.80 -8.97 19.26
N THR A 129 3.29 -10.06 18.67
CA THR A 129 3.83 -11.39 18.96
C THR A 129 5.26 -11.51 18.44
N PRO A 130 6.12 -12.37 19.04
CA PRO A 130 7.47 -12.59 18.53
C PRO A 130 7.52 -12.97 17.04
N GLY A 131 6.52 -13.72 16.56
CA GLY A 131 6.39 -14.08 15.15
C GLY A 131 6.07 -12.89 14.24
N HIS A 132 5.13 -12.05 14.64
CA HIS A 132 4.75 -10.86 13.89
C HIS A 132 5.88 -9.83 13.82
N ILE A 133 6.59 -9.61 14.93
CA ILE A 133 7.75 -8.71 14.96
C ILE A 133 8.83 -9.22 14.00
N ARG A 134 9.21 -10.51 14.07
CA ARG A 134 10.20 -11.10 13.15
C ARG A 134 9.79 -10.96 11.67
N ASN A 135 8.52 -11.19 11.35
CA ASN A 135 8.02 -11.04 9.99
C ASN A 135 8.06 -9.58 9.52
N LEU A 136 7.57 -8.66 10.35
CA LEU A 136 7.51 -7.22 10.04
C LEU A 136 8.91 -6.66 9.80
N THR A 137 9.82 -6.88 10.75
CA THR A 137 11.22 -6.42 10.65
C THR A 137 11.90 -7.04 9.44
N GLY A 138 11.82 -8.38 9.29
CA GLY A 138 12.45 -9.05 8.16
C GLY A 138 11.89 -8.63 6.80
N PHE A 139 10.59 -8.32 6.70
CA PHE A 139 10.01 -7.78 5.48
C PHE A 139 10.63 -6.42 5.14
N PHE A 140 10.64 -5.48 6.08
CA PHE A 140 11.13 -4.12 5.81
C PHE A 140 12.65 -4.01 5.66
N GLU A 141 13.42 -4.93 6.23
CA GLU A 141 14.87 -5.05 5.98
C GLU A 141 15.18 -5.47 4.53
N ARG A 142 14.35 -6.36 3.95
CA ARG A 142 14.57 -6.91 2.60
C ARG A 142 13.84 -6.17 1.50
N ALA A 143 12.77 -5.46 1.84
CA ALA A 143 11.92 -4.78 0.86
C ALA A 143 12.69 -3.65 0.17
N GLU A 144 12.91 -3.80 -1.13
CA GLU A 144 13.44 -2.72 -1.96
C GLU A 144 12.53 -1.49 -1.87
N ARG A 145 13.08 -0.36 -1.41
CA ARG A 145 12.30 0.88 -1.22
C ARG A 145 12.11 1.67 -2.50
N GLY A 146 13.07 1.66 -3.43
CA GLY A 146 12.97 2.39 -4.70
C GLY A 146 12.66 3.89 -4.55
N GLY A 147 13.11 4.53 -3.47
CA GLY A 147 12.83 5.93 -3.16
C GLY A 147 11.49 6.21 -2.47
N LEU A 148 10.68 5.18 -2.19
CA LEU A 148 9.39 5.31 -1.50
C LEU A 148 9.58 5.51 0.00
N ALA A 149 8.77 6.39 0.57
CA ALA A 149 8.50 6.38 2.01
C ALA A 149 7.53 5.24 2.34
N PHE A 150 7.84 4.47 3.38
CA PHE A 150 6.93 3.44 3.89
C PHE A 150 6.23 3.98 5.12
N ALA A 151 4.90 4.01 5.07
CA ALA A 151 4.05 4.37 6.19
C ALA A 151 3.43 3.09 6.74
N TRP A 152 3.68 2.79 8.01
CA TRP A 152 3.07 1.63 8.68
C TRP A 152 1.87 2.10 9.51
N GLU A 153 0.70 1.49 9.30
CA GLU A 153 -0.55 1.81 10.00
C GLU A 153 -0.98 0.57 10.81
N PRO A 154 -0.52 0.41 12.05
CA PRO A 154 -1.01 -0.64 12.95
C PRO A 154 -2.45 -0.35 13.38
N ARG A 155 -3.26 -1.41 13.51
CA ARG A 155 -4.60 -1.36 14.14
C ARG A 155 -4.75 -2.34 15.30
N GLY A 156 -3.73 -3.17 15.53
CA GLY A 156 -3.64 -4.01 16.71
C GLY A 156 -3.00 -3.23 17.86
N GLU A 157 -3.04 -3.81 19.05
CA GLU A 157 -2.45 -3.24 20.26
C GLU A 157 -0.92 -3.34 20.18
N TRP A 158 -0.27 -2.33 19.60
CA TRP A 158 1.17 -2.15 19.63
C TRP A 158 1.53 -1.13 20.73
N PRO A 159 2.65 -1.32 21.44
CA PRO A 159 3.11 -0.35 22.42
C PRO A 159 3.43 0.99 21.73
N ASP A 160 3.17 2.08 22.43
CA ASP A 160 3.59 3.41 21.99
C ASP A 160 5.12 3.47 21.89
N ALA A 161 5.61 4.28 20.94
CA ALA A 161 7.04 4.47 20.66
C ALA A 161 7.71 5.43 21.63
#